data_AF-A0A954HMR9-F1
#
_entry.id   AF-A0A954HMR9-F1
#
_cell.length_a   1.000
_cell.length_b   1.000
_cell.length_c   1.000
_cell.angle_alpha   90.00
_cell.angle_beta   90.00
_cell.angle_gamma   90.00
#
_symmetry.space_group_name_H-M   'P 1'
#
loop_
_entity.id
_entity.type
_entity.pdbx_description
1 polymer ?
#
loop_
_entity_poly.entity_id
_entity_poly.type
_entity_poly.pdbx_seq_one_letter_code
_entity_poly.pdbx_strand_id
1 'polypeptide(L)'
;MNATLTPPYRPLPPGTEPTPRTWGDTDRPAIRPSRSVRLYPKEHGAYAILGVPLVTALFIVGLTPVTALLSIATIAAFLAHEPLLVLAGGRGARAKEEAPNARRISIVRLAVAAICGAAAFWLAGSVARAGMMICLLFVVVEFAVSATGHARTLAAQILALAGLALPSAVVLAAGGIGVGGATQFLLIWFAGRVATTVSVRLVIAQHKTATSPSKLATGDLLMLAAGGVCAIGLAMGDRQWLAAIPMLLAAVVLRFSPPHPKHLRSIGWSLLAVNVLSGMAIIWSMGHPSGLSTSTTGFQPVRFSISKRTGRKPVVPLKVNHAKIVAGFYACDGAVVSRPWLGGNAHLSGNAADSRKGCHHRWHAADRQR
;
A
#
# COMPACT_ATOMS: atom_id res chain seq x y z
N MET A 1 -24.11 -5.17 44.60
CA MET A 1 -22.81 -5.59 45.17
C MET A 1 -22.85 -7.12 45.25
N ASN A 2 -22.26 -7.82 44.27
CA ASN A 2 -22.21 -9.28 44.29
C ASN A 2 -20.84 -9.72 44.80
N ALA A 3 -20.83 -10.30 45.99
CA ALA A 3 -19.66 -10.89 46.61
C ALA A 3 -19.16 -12.06 45.76
N THR A 4 -18.02 -11.87 45.12
CA THR A 4 -17.33 -12.93 44.37
C THR A 4 -16.75 -13.92 45.37
N LEU A 5 -17.46 -15.03 45.56
CA LEU A 5 -16.98 -16.18 46.33
C LEU A 5 -15.68 -16.69 45.70
N THR A 6 -14.57 -16.48 46.40
CA THR A 6 -13.31 -17.16 46.12
C THR A 6 -13.53 -18.67 46.23
N PRO A 7 -13.12 -19.48 45.23
CA PRO A 7 -13.23 -20.91 45.35
C PRO A 7 -12.39 -21.38 46.56
N PRO A 8 -12.93 -22.31 47.37
CA PRO A 8 -12.24 -22.80 48.56
C PRO A 8 -10.89 -23.41 48.17
N TYR A 9 -9.85 -23.01 48.87
CA TYR A 9 -8.53 -23.61 48.82
C TYR A 9 -8.68 -25.12 49.03
N ARG A 10 -8.40 -25.92 47.98
CA ARG A 10 -8.44 -27.38 48.05
C ARG A 10 -7.06 -27.84 48.50
N PRO A 11 -6.87 -28.29 49.76
CA PRO A 11 -5.59 -28.83 50.19
C PRO A 11 -5.25 -30.04 49.31
N LEU A 12 -4.01 -30.09 48.84
CA LEU A 12 -3.48 -31.25 48.12
C LEU A 12 -3.55 -32.48 49.03
N PRO A 13 -3.90 -33.66 48.48
CA PRO A 13 -4.00 -34.88 49.26
C PRO A 13 -2.64 -35.19 49.92
N PRO A 14 -2.62 -35.48 51.23
CA PRO A 14 -1.40 -35.90 51.92
C PRO A 14 -0.99 -37.28 51.41
N GLY A 15 0.24 -37.42 50.93
CA GLY A 15 0.79 -38.72 50.51
C GLY A 15 1.45 -38.77 49.14
N THR A 16 1.45 -37.68 48.35
CA THR A 16 2.35 -37.57 47.19
C THR A 16 3.68 -36.99 47.64
N GLU A 17 4.51 -37.78 48.31
CA GLU A 17 5.92 -37.45 48.45
C GLU A 17 6.51 -37.32 47.04
N PRO A 18 7.09 -36.16 46.68
CA PRO A 18 7.75 -36.01 45.40
C PRO A 18 8.96 -36.95 45.42
N THR A 19 8.90 -38.01 44.60
CA THR A 19 10.02 -38.89 44.31
C THR A 19 11.27 -38.04 44.10
N PRO A 20 12.38 -38.30 44.83
CA PRO A 20 13.60 -37.54 44.70
C PRO A 20 14.08 -37.65 43.25
N ARG A 21 13.97 -36.54 42.51
CA ARG A 21 14.55 -36.44 41.17
C ARG A 21 16.05 -36.66 41.32
N THR A 22 16.53 -37.75 40.75
CA THR A 22 17.95 -38.00 40.54
C THR A 22 18.49 -36.89 39.65
N TRP A 23 19.22 -35.94 40.26
CA TRP A 23 19.95 -34.85 39.61
C TRP A 23 21.21 -35.34 38.88
N GLY A 24 21.08 -36.45 38.14
CA GLY A 24 22.14 -37.09 37.40
C GLY A 24 22.02 -36.82 35.90
N ASP A 25 22.78 -35.84 35.42
CA ASP A 25 23.54 -35.95 34.17
C ASP A 25 22.86 -35.78 32.80
N THR A 26 21.73 -35.09 32.67
CA THR A 26 21.20 -34.65 31.35
C THR A 26 20.74 -33.19 31.24
N ASP A 27 21.06 -32.34 32.22
CA ASP A 27 20.66 -30.92 32.26
C ASP A 27 21.65 -29.96 31.59
N ARG A 28 22.18 -30.30 30.40
CA ARG A 28 22.60 -29.22 29.50
C ARG A 28 21.31 -28.66 28.91
N PRO A 29 20.92 -27.41 29.22
CA PRO A 29 19.75 -26.81 28.58
C PRO A 29 20.00 -26.89 27.08
N ALA A 30 19.24 -27.76 26.40
CA ALA A 30 19.35 -27.92 24.97
C ALA A 30 19.26 -26.51 24.39
N ILE A 31 20.36 -26.03 23.81
CA ILE A 31 20.43 -24.72 23.18
C ILE A 31 19.40 -24.78 22.07
N ARG A 32 18.18 -24.33 22.36
CA ARG A 32 17.11 -24.29 21.37
C ARG A 32 17.61 -23.31 20.32
N PRO A 33 17.82 -23.75 19.06
CA PRO A 33 18.28 -22.85 18.02
C PRO A 33 17.33 -21.66 18.02
N SER A 34 17.88 -20.46 18.23
CA SER A 34 17.10 -19.23 18.32
C SER A 34 16.35 -19.07 17.01
N ARG A 35 15.03 -19.30 17.06
CA ARG A 35 14.18 -19.24 15.88
C ARG A 35 14.25 -17.82 15.37
N SER A 36 14.78 -17.62 14.16
CA SER A 36 14.96 -16.30 13.57
C SER A 36 13.63 -15.53 13.62
N VAL A 37 13.61 -14.42 14.36
CA VAL A 37 12.40 -13.61 14.47
C VAL A 37 12.13 -12.97 13.12
N ARG A 38 10.98 -13.30 12.53
CA ARG A 38 10.53 -12.68 11.27
C ARG A 38 10.24 -11.20 11.53
N LEU A 39 11.05 -10.33 10.94
CA LEU A 39 10.92 -8.85 10.97
C LEU A 39 9.93 -8.30 9.93
N TYR A 40 9.02 -9.15 9.45
CA TYR A 40 7.93 -8.71 8.59
C TYR A 40 6.76 -8.25 9.44
N PRO A 41 6.08 -7.15 9.08
CA PRO A 41 4.80 -6.76 9.66
C PRO A 41 3.89 -7.99 9.82
N LYS A 42 3.57 -8.32 11.07
CA LYS A 42 2.73 -9.49 11.38
C LYS A 42 1.28 -9.28 10.94
N GLU A 43 0.92 -8.01 10.73
CA GLU A 43 -0.42 -7.56 10.36
C GLU A 43 -0.58 -7.63 8.85
N HIS A 44 -1.14 -8.74 8.38
CA HIS A 44 -1.46 -8.96 6.97
C HIS A 44 -2.36 -7.85 6.39
N GLY A 45 -3.18 -7.22 7.26
CA GLY A 45 -4.06 -6.11 6.89
C GLY A 45 -3.32 -4.85 6.43
N ALA A 46 -2.14 -4.55 6.99
CA ALA A 46 -1.42 -3.32 6.65
C ALA A 46 -0.95 -3.30 5.19
N TYR A 47 -0.53 -4.46 4.66
CA TYR A 47 -0.21 -4.62 3.24
C TYR A 47 -1.41 -4.36 2.34
N ALA A 48 -2.60 -4.81 2.74
CA ALA A 48 -3.82 -4.55 1.99
C ALA A 48 -4.20 -3.06 2.04
N ILE A 49 -3.97 -2.40 3.17
CA ILE A 49 -4.26 -0.97 3.36
C ILE A 49 -3.44 -0.11 2.42
N LEU A 50 -2.14 -0.39 2.30
CA LEU A 50 -1.26 0.34 1.40
C LEU A 50 -1.36 -0.14 -0.06
N GLY A 51 -1.27 -1.45 -0.26
CA GLY A 51 -1.01 -2.03 -1.57
C GLY A 51 -2.18 -1.89 -2.54
N VAL A 52 -3.42 -2.13 -2.08
CA VAL A 52 -4.59 -2.09 -2.96
C VAL A 52 -4.83 -0.69 -3.56
N PRO A 53 -4.94 0.41 -2.78
CA PRO A 53 -5.13 1.74 -3.37
C PRO A 53 -3.93 2.18 -4.22
N LEU A 54 -2.70 1.79 -3.84
CA LEU A 54 -1.50 2.13 -4.61
C LEU A 54 -1.49 1.44 -5.99
N VAL A 55 -1.79 0.14 -6.03
CA VAL A 55 -1.92 -0.62 -7.28
C VAL A 55 -3.08 -0.09 -8.11
N THR A 56 -4.21 0.24 -7.48
CA THR A 56 -5.37 0.85 -8.16
C THR A 56 -4.99 2.18 -8.81
N ALA A 57 -4.26 3.04 -8.11
CA ALA A 57 -3.76 4.30 -8.66
C ALA A 57 -2.83 4.06 -9.87
N LEU A 58 -1.91 3.11 -9.77
CA LEU A 58 -1.03 2.73 -10.89
C LEU A 58 -1.80 2.18 -12.10
N PHE A 59 -2.90 1.45 -11.89
CA PHE A 59 -3.76 1.02 -13.00
C PHE A 59 -4.48 2.18 -13.68
N ILE A 60 -4.86 3.20 -12.92
CA ILE A 60 -5.56 4.39 -13.46
C ILE A 60 -4.60 5.26 -14.29
N VAL A 61 -3.42 5.59 -13.77
CA VAL A 61 -2.49 6.54 -14.44
C VAL A 61 -1.37 5.87 -15.23
N GLY A 62 -1.18 4.57 -15.07
CA GLY A 62 -0.11 3.82 -15.72
C GLY A 62 1.24 3.89 -14.99
N LEU A 63 2.16 3.04 -15.45
CA LEU A 63 3.51 2.95 -14.92
C LEU A 63 4.44 3.91 -15.68
N THR A 64 4.76 5.04 -15.05
CA THR A 64 5.76 6.01 -15.51
C THR A 64 6.98 5.94 -14.60
N PRO A 65 8.15 6.48 -14.98
CA PRO A 65 9.31 6.53 -14.09
C PRO A 65 8.99 7.19 -12.73
N VAL A 66 8.21 8.29 -12.73
CA VAL A 66 7.83 9.00 -11.50
C VAL A 66 6.90 8.15 -10.63
N THR A 67 5.84 7.58 -11.20
CA THR A 67 4.87 6.77 -10.44
C THR A 67 5.49 5.46 -9.93
N ALA A 68 6.42 4.86 -10.69
CA ALA A 68 7.19 3.69 -10.26
C ALA A 68 8.13 4.02 -9.09
N LEU A 69 8.96 5.06 -9.20
CA LEU A 69 9.88 5.48 -8.14
C LEU A 69 9.13 5.87 -6.86
N LEU A 70 8.03 6.62 -6.98
CA LEU A 70 7.19 6.99 -5.84
C LEU A 70 6.58 5.76 -5.15
N SER A 71 6.11 4.77 -5.93
CA SER A 71 5.54 3.53 -5.40
C SER A 71 6.61 2.69 -4.68
N ILE A 72 7.81 2.55 -5.26
CA ILE A 72 8.95 1.88 -4.64
C ILE A 72 9.34 2.59 -3.34
N ALA A 73 9.42 3.92 -3.35
CA ALA A 73 9.74 4.71 -2.16
C ALA A 73 8.72 4.49 -1.04
N THR A 74 7.44 4.49 -1.39
CA THR A 74 6.34 4.27 -0.44
C THR A 74 6.40 2.87 0.18
N ILE A 75 6.57 1.83 -0.64
CA ILE A 75 6.68 0.44 -0.17
C ILE A 75 7.93 0.27 0.72
N ALA A 76 9.07 0.83 0.30
CA ALA A 76 10.31 0.76 1.07
C ALA A 76 10.18 1.48 2.43
N ALA A 77 9.57 2.66 2.47
CA ALA A 77 9.30 3.40 3.71
C ALA A 77 8.36 2.61 4.64
N PHE A 78 7.28 2.05 4.11
CA PHE A 78 6.37 1.19 4.87
C PHE A 78 7.08 -0.04 5.46
N LEU A 79 7.93 -0.71 4.67
CA LEU A 79 8.71 -1.84 5.15
C LEU A 79 9.80 -1.43 6.16
N ALA A 80 10.29 -0.19 6.13
CA ALA A 80 11.27 0.32 7.09
C ALA A 80 10.65 0.60 8.47
N HIS A 81 9.34 0.85 8.53
CA HIS A 81 8.64 1.28 9.73
C HIS A 81 8.78 0.30 10.91
N GLU A 82 8.51 -1.00 10.71
CA GLU A 82 8.58 -1.99 11.80
C GLU A 82 9.98 -2.13 12.42
N PRO A 83 11.07 -2.33 11.65
CA PRO A 83 12.40 -2.43 12.26
C PRO A 83 12.87 -1.08 12.84
N LEU A 84 12.40 0.07 12.34
CA LEU A 84 12.62 1.36 13.02
C LEU A 84 11.95 1.42 14.39
N LEU A 85 10.72 0.95 14.54
CA LEU A 85 10.04 0.88 15.84
C LEU A 85 10.74 -0.06 16.82
N VAL A 86 11.32 -1.17 16.33
CA VAL A 86 12.15 -2.07 17.14
C VAL A 86 13.40 -1.34 17.65
N LEU A 87 14.10 -0.60 16.77
CA LEU A 87 15.28 0.17 17.14
C LEU A 87 14.97 1.32 18.11
N ALA A 88 13.81 1.96 17.95
CA ALA A 88 13.30 3.01 18.84
C ALA A 88 12.84 2.47 20.21
N GLY A 89 12.83 1.15 20.43
CA GLY A 89 12.42 0.55 21.69
C GLY A 89 10.90 0.39 21.87
N GLY A 90 10.09 0.77 20.89
CA GLY A 90 8.62 0.69 20.94
C GLY A 90 8.08 -0.76 21.02
N ARG A 91 8.92 -1.77 20.75
CA ARG A 91 8.60 -3.21 20.89
C ARG A 91 9.24 -3.87 22.12
N GLY A 92 9.94 -3.11 22.96
CA GLY A 92 10.63 -3.59 24.17
C GLY A 92 12.05 -4.12 23.92
N ALA A 93 12.85 -4.25 24.99
CA ALA A 93 14.27 -4.64 24.92
C ALA A 93 14.48 -6.02 24.28
N ARG A 94 13.62 -6.99 24.63
CA ARG A 94 13.67 -8.35 24.09
C ARG A 94 13.56 -8.39 22.56
N ALA A 95 12.65 -7.61 21.98
CA ALA A 95 12.49 -7.57 20.53
C ALA A 95 13.72 -6.97 19.81
N LYS A 96 14.46 -6.08 20.48
CA LYS A 96 15.70 -5.49 19.98
C LYS A 96 16.85 -6.49 20.01
N GLU A 97 16.99 -7.26 21.07
CA GLU A 97 18.00 -8.32 21.22
C GLU A 97 17.78 -9.47 20.22
N GLU A 98 16.54 -9.85 19.97
CA GLU A 98 16.18 -10.92 19.03
C GLU A 98 16.35 -10.52 17.55
N ALA A 99 16.71 -9.26 17.26
CA ALA A 99 16.75 -8.69 15.91
C ALA A 99 18.08 -7.98 15.56
N PRO A 100 19.24 -8.67 15.60
CA PRO A 100 20.55 -8.05 15.37
C PRO A 100 20.67 -7.38 13.99
N ASN A 101 19.94 -7.88 12.99
CA ASN A 101 19.93 -7.35 11.63
C ASN A 101 18.93 -6.18 11.41
N ALA A 102 18.12 -5.80 12.42
CA ALA A 102 17.10 -4.76 12.27
C ALA A 102 17.71 -3.42 11.83
N ARG A 103 18.88 -3.05 12.35
CA ARG A 103 19.61 -1.83 11.96
C ARG A 103 19.97 -1.84 10.48
N ARG A 104 20.63 -2.91 10.01
CA ARG A 104 21.06 -3.04 8.61
C ARG A 104 19.86 -3.02 7.65
N ILE A 105 18.82 -3.79 7.95
CA ILE A 105 17.60 -3.86 7.12
C ILE A 105 16.90 -2.50 7.08
N SER A 106 16.79 -1.79 8.22
CA SER A 106 16.20 -0.45 8.27
C SER A 106 16.98 0.53 7.41
N ILE A 107 18.32 0.55 7.52
CA ILE A 107 19.18 1.44 6.73
C ILE A 107 19.00 1.18 5.25
N VAL A 108 19.02 -0.07 4.80
CA VAL A 108 18.84 -0.39 3.38
C VAL A 108 17.47 0.06 2.87
N ARG A 109 16.39 -0.21 3.61
CA ARG A 109 15.03 0.18 3.21
C ARG A 109 14.86 1.69 3.20
N LEU A 110 15.40 2.40 4.20
CA LEU A 110 15.40 3.86 4.23
C LEU A 110 16.23 4.47 3.11
N ALA A 111 17.39 3.90 2.79
CA ALA A 111 18.22 4.35 1.67
C ALA A 111 17.47 4.20 0.34
N VAL A 112 16.83 3.05 0.10
CA VAL A 112 15.98 2.84 -1.09
C VAL A 112 14.83 3.85 -1.13
N ALA A 113 14.13 4.06 0.00
CA ALA A 113 13.04 5.02 0.09
C ALA A 113 13.51 6.46 -0.20
N ALA A 114 14.64 6.87 0.38
CA ALA A 114 15.21 8.21 0.21
C ALA A 114 15.69 8.44 -1.22
N ILE A 115 16.44 7.49 -1.82
CA ILE A 115 16.95 7.61 -3.19
C ILE A 115 15.79 7.65 -4.19
N CYS A 116 14.85 6.71 -4.11
CA CYS A 116 13.71 6.67 -5.02
C CYS A 116 12.78 7.87 -4.80
N GLY A 117 12.56 8.28 -3.56
CA GLY A 117 11.75 9.45 -3.21
C GLY A 117 12.36 10.74 -3.71
N ALA A 118 13.67 10.95 -3.53
CA ALA A 118 14.38 12.12 -4.04
C ALA A 118 14.36 12.17 -5.57
N ALA A 119 14.60 11.05 -6.24
CA ALA A 119 14.52 10.95 -7.69
C ALA A 119 13.10 11.24 -8.21
N ALA A 120 12.07 10.65 -7.58
CA ALA A 120 10.67 10.94 -7.92
C ALA A 120 10.34 12.43 -7.69
N PHE A 121 10.78 13.01 -6.57
CA PHE A 121 10.55 14.42 -6.25
C PHE A 121 11.16 15.34 -7.31
N TRP A 122 12.40 15.05 -7.72
CA TRP A 122 13.09 15.81 -8.77
C TRP A 122 12.34 15.77 -10.10
N LEU A 123 11.81 14.61 -10.48
CA LEU A 123 11.11 14.40 -11.76
C LEU A 123 9.62 14.81 -11.72
N ALA A 124 9.03 14.94 -10.54
CA ALA A 124 7.61 15.23 -10.36
C ALA A 124 7.25 16.70 -10.65
N GLY A 125 6.00 16.93 -11.08
CA GLY A 125 5.41 18.27 -11.15
C GLY A 125 5.16 18.90 -9.77
N SER A 126 4.91 20.21 -9.72
CA SER A 126 4.73 20.98 -8.48
C SER A 126 3.65 20.41 -7.55
N VAL A 127 2.50 20.01 -8.09
CA VAL A 127 1.39 19.41 -7.32
C VAL A 127 1.83 18.10 -6.64
N ALA A 128 2.46 17.20 -7.39
CA ALA A 128 2.96 15.93 -6.85
C ALA A 128 4.07 16.15 -5.81
N ARG A 129 4.99 17.10 -6.05
CA ARG A 129 6.00 17.50 -5.06
C ARG A 129 5.39 17.96 -3.74
N ALA A 130 4.36 18.83 -3.80
CA ALA A 130 3.63 19.26 -2.60
C ALA A 130 2.99 18.06 -1.88
N GLY A 131 2.33 17.17 -2.63
CA GLY A 131 1.77 15.93 -2.07
C GLY A 131 2.82 15.03 -1.39
N MET A 132 4.01 14.90 -1.98
CA MET A 132 5.13 14.15 -1.38
C MET A 132 5.62 14.77 -0.07
N MET A 133 5.65 16.10 0.03
CA MET A 133 6.00 16.78 1.28
C MET A 133 4.96 16.52 2.38
N ILE A 134 3.68 16.48 2.03
CA ILE A 134 2.61 16.10 2.96
C ILE A 134 2.77 14.63 3.37
N CYS A 135 3.07 13.70 2.45
CA CYS A 135 3.38 12.30 2.80
C CYS A 135 4.53 12.22 3.80
N LEU A 136 5.62 12.96 3.57
CA LEU A 136 6.77 12.99 4.47
C LEU A 136 6.40 13.50 5.87
N LEU A 137 5.60 14.57 5.94
CA LEU A 137 5.07 15.08 7.21
C LEU A 137 4.26 14.01 7.96
N PHE A 138 3.35 13.32 7.28
CA PHE A 138 2.56 12.24 7.88
C PHE A 138 3.45 11.10 8.41
N VAL A 139 4.46 10.69 7.65
CA VAL A 139 5.41 9.65 8.08
C VAL A 139 6.19 10.07 9.32
N VAL A 140 6.66 11.32 9.39
CA VAL A 140 7.39 11.84 10.56
C VAL A 140 6.49 11.90 11.79
N VAL A 141 5.27 12.45 11.66
CA VAL A 141 4.32 12.56 12.77
C VAL A 141 3.87 11.18 13.25
N GLU A 142 3.53 10.28 12.34
CA GLU A 142 3.14 8.90 12.68
C GLU A 142 4.27 8.17 13.40
N PHE A 143 5.50 8.26 12.89
CA PHE A 143 6.65 7.64 13.54
C PHE A 143 6.88 8.20 14.95
N ALA A 144 6.76 9.51 15.14
CA ALA A 144 6.89 10.14 16.47
C ALA A 144 5.80 9.66 17.44
N VAL A 145 4.54 9.62 17.00
CA VAL A 145 3.41 9.11 17.80
C VAL A 145 3.60 7.62 18.14
N SER A 146 4.10 6.83 17.20
CA SER A 146 4.36 5.40 17.40
C SER A 146 5.56 5.15 18.33
N ALA A 147 6.61 5.97 18.23
CA ALA A 147 7.80 5.90 19.10
C ALA A 147 7.48 6.26 20.56
N THR A 148 6.50 7.14 20.81
CA THR A 148 6.06 7.50 22.18
C THR A 148 5.11 6.48 22.81
N GLY A 149 4.83 5.35 22.16
CA GLY A 149 3.96 4.29 22.70
C GLY A 149 2.46 4.53 22.50
N HIS A 150 2.05 5.61 21.82
CA HIS A 150 0.65 5.96 21.59
C HIS A 150 0.02 5.28 20.35
N ALA A 151 0.76 4.38 19.67
CA ALA A 151 0.32 3.68 18.46
C ALA A 151 -1.03 2.91 18.59
N ARG A 152 -1.45 2.59 19.82
CA ARG A 152 -2.70 1.84 20.09
C ARG A 152 -3.95 2.73 20.22
N THR A 153 -3.76 4.05 20.24
CA THR A 153 -4.88 5.00 20.32
C THR A 153 -5.67 5.02 19.02
N LEU A 154 -6.95 5.38 19.08
CA LEU A 154 -7.78 5.53 17.88
C LEU A 154 -7.29 6.66 16.97
N ALA A 155 -6.88 7.78 17.56
CA ALA A 155 -6.31 8.90 16.83
C ALA A 155 -5.05 8.50 16.04
N ALA A 156 -4.09 7.80 16.68
CA ALA A 156 -2.89 7.33 16.01
C ALA A 156 -3.19 6.37 14.85
N GLN A 157 -4.20 5.50 15.00
CA GLN A 157 -4.61 4.60 13.93
C GLN A 157 -5.26 5.33 12.76
N ILE A 158 -6.14 6.30 13.03
CA ILE A 158 -6.75 7.12 11.96
C ILE A 158 -5.65 7.91 11.22
N LEU A 159 -4.69 8.46 11.96
CA LEU A 159 -3.52 9.12 11.40
C LEU A 159 -2.70 8.17 10.51
N ALA A 160 -2.45 6.93 10.96
CA ALA A 160 -1.76 5.91 10.17
C ALA A 160 -2.54 5.53 8.90
N LEU A 161 -3.87 5.39 8.98
CA LEU A 161 -4.71 5.12 7.80
C LEU A 161 -4.61 6.25 6.76
N ALA A 162 -4.63 7.52 7.21
CA ALA A 162 -4.44 8.66 6.33
C ALA A 162 -3.05 8.62 5.67
N GLY A 163 -2.00 8.38 6.46
CA GLY A 163 -0.62 8.27 5.96
C GLY A 163 -0.41 7.13 4.96
N LEU A 164 -1.12 6.01 5.11
CA LEU A 164 -1.05 4.87 4.18
C LEU A 164 -1.88 5.07 2.91
N ALA A 165 -2.98 5.83 2.97
CA ALA A 165 -3.81 6.12 1.79
C ALA A 165 -3.23 7.23 0.91
N LEU A 166 -2.64 8.26 1.53
CA LEU A 166 -2.16 9.48 0.89
C LEU A 166 -1.19 9.24 -0.30
N PRO A 167 -0.19 8.35 -0.23
CA PRO A 167 0.73 8.11 -1.34
C PRO A 167 0.04 7.72 -2.65
N SER A 168 -1.11 7.03 -2.57
CA SER A 168 -1.87 6.63 -3.76
C SER A 168 -2.47 7.83 -4.48
N ALA A 169 -2.93 8.85 -3.75
CA ALA A 169 -3.39 10.11 -4.33
C ALA A 169 -2.24 10.92 -4.94
N VAL A 170 -1.05 10.88 -4.32
CA VAL A 170 0.15 11.52 -4.88
C VAL A 170 0.60 10.81 -6.15
N VAL A 171 0.46 9.49 -6.25
CA VAL A 171 0.68 8.72 -7.50
C VAL A 171 -0.28 9.18 -8.59
N LEU A 172 -1.57 9.37 -8.28
CA LEU A 172 -2.54 9.90 -9.25
C LEU A 172 -2.17 11.31 -9.73
N ALA A 173 -1.80 12.20 -8.80
CA ALA A 173 -1.36 13.55 -9.14
C ALA A 173 -0.09 13.56 -10.00
N ALA A 174 0.87 12.68 -9.69
CA ALA A 174 2.08 12.50 -10.51
C ALA A 174 1.78 11.95 -11.91
N GLY A 175 0.69 11.18 -12.05
CA GLY A 175 0.16 10.70 -13.31
C GLY A 175 -0.68 11.72 -14.11
N GLY A 176 -0.83 12.95 -13.60
CA GLY A 176 -1.54 14.03 -14.28
C GLY A 176 -3.02 14.14 -13.92
N ILE A 177 -3.53 13.36 -12.96
CA ILE A 177 -4.89 13.56 -12.43
C ILE A 177 -4.93 14.87 -11.63
N GLY A 178 -5.94 15.70 -11.88
CA GLY A 178 -6.13 16.96 -11.16
C GLY A 178 -6.30 16.77 -9.66
N VAL A 179 -5.98 17.82 -8.89
CA VAL A 179 -6.05 17.81 -7.41
C VAL A 179 -7.41 17.34 -6.90
N GLY A 180 -8.51 17.77 -7.55
CA GLY A 180 -9.86 17.32 -7.19
C GLY A 180 -10.03 15.80 -7.25
N GLY A 181 -9.65 15.17 -8.37
CA GLY A 181 -9.76 13.72 -8.53
C GLY A 181 -8.81 12.94 -7.60
N ALA A 182 -7.60 13.43 -7.38
CA ALA A 182 -6.65 12.82 -6.44
C ALA A 182 -7.15 12.91 -4.98
N THR A 183 -7.66 14.06 -4.56
CA THR A 183 -8.26 14.26 -3.23
C THR A 183 -9.52 13.41 -3.05
N GLN A 184 -10.37 13.33 -4.06
CA GLN A 184 -11.54 12.49 -4.02
C GLN A 184 -11.18 11.01 -3.87
N PHE A 185 -10.21 10.52 -4.65
CA PHE A 185 -9.69 9.16 -4.50
C PHE A 185 -9.21 8.92 -3.07
N LEU A 186 -8.43 9.85 -2.51
CA LEU A 186 -7.99 9.79 -1.11
C LEU A 186 -9.17 9.66 -0.15
N LEU A 187 -10.19 10.50 -0.28
CA LEU A 187 -11.34 10.53 0.62
C LEU A 187 -12.17 9.25 0.55
N ILE A 188 -12.40 8.70 -0.65
CA ILE A 188 -13.12 7.42 -0.85
C ILE A 188 -12.42 6.29 -0.10
N TRP A 189 -11.10 6.15 -0.31
CA TRP A 189 -10.32 5.12 0.36
C TRP A 189 -10.21 5.36 1.86
N PHE A 190 -9.96 6.59 2.28
CA PHE A 190 -9.83 6.93 3.69
C PHE A 190 -11.13 6.65 4.46
N ALA A 191 -12.28 7.10 3.96
CA ALA A 191 -13.58 6.86 4.59
C ALA A 191 -13.88 5.35 4.73
N GLY A 192 -13.69 4.56 3.66
CA GLY A 192 -13.88 3.11 3.72
C GLY A 192 -12.93 2.41 4.71
N ARG A 193 -11.67 2.87 4.81
CA ARG A 193 -10.68 2.33 5.76
C ARG A 193 -10.97 2.70 7.20
N VAL A 194 -11.42 3.92 7.46
CA VAL A 194 -11.86 4.35 8.80
C VAL A 194 -13.04 3.49 9.24
N ALA A 195 -14.07 3.35 8.39
CA ALA A 195 -15.26 2.56 8.71
C ALA A 195 -14.90 1.08 9.02
N THR A 196 -14.13 0.43 8.16
CA THR A 196 -13.72 -0.98 8.36
C THR A 196 -12.83 -1.16 9.59
N THR A 197 -11.88 -0.26 9.84
CA THR A 197 -10.99 -0.34 11.01
C THR A 197 -11.75 -0.14 12.31
N VAL A 198 -12.62 0.87 12.37
CA VAL A 198 -13.46 1.13 13.54
C VAL A 198 -14.38 -0.07 13.81
N SER A 199 -15.02 -0.63 12.79
CA SER A 199 -15.88 -1.80 12.94
C SER A 199 -15.12 -3.01 13.51
N VAL A 200 -13.94 -3.35 12.99
CA VAL A 200 -13.10 -4.44 13.55
C VAL A 200 -12.73 -4.18 15.01
N ARG A 201 -12.42 -2.93 15.38
CA ARG A 201 -12.13 -2.59 16.78
C ARG A 201 -13.34 -2.75 17.68
N LEU A 202 -14.52 -2.36 17.22
CA LEU A 202 -15.76 -2.54 17.95
C LEU A 202 -16.06 -4.03 18.16
N VAL A 203 -15.85 -4.88 17.16
CA VAL A 203 -15.95 -6.35 17.30
C VAL A 203 -14.99 -6.87 18.37
N ILE A 204 -13.71 -6.45 18.33
CA ILE A 204 -12.73 -6.87 19.34
C ILE A 204 -13.10 -6.36 20.73
N ALA A 205 -13.63 -5.14 20.83
CA ALA A 205 -14.07 -4.56 22.08
C ALA A 205 -15.28 -5.29 22.65
N GLN A 206 -16.28 -5.64 21.84
CA GLN A 206 -17.47 -6.38 22.28
C GLN A 206 -17.14 -7.72 22.93
N HIS A 207 -16.12 -8.43 22.42
CA HIS A 207 -15.64 -9.68 23.02
C HIS A 207 -14.83 -9.48 24.31
N LYS A 208 -14.48 -8.23 24.66
CA LYS A 208 -13.90 -7.89 25.96
C LYS A 208 -15.02 -7.44 26.89
N THR A 209 -15.21 -8.16 27.99
CA THR A 209 -16.29 -8.01 28.98
C THR A 209 -16.41 -6.64 29.68
N ALA A 210 -15.58 -5.64 29.34
CA ALA A 210 -15.52 -4.34 30.01
C ALA A 210 -15.48 -3.15 29.02
N THR A 211 -16.29 -3.18 27.96
CA THR A 211 -16.34 -2.07 27.01
C THR A 211 -17.28 -0.98 27.49
N SER A 212 -16.72 0.20 27.76
CA SER A 212 -17.51 1.39 28.11
C SER A 212 -18.42 1.82 26.95
N PRO A 213 -19.68 2.22 27.23
CA PRO A 213 -20.63 2.68 26.21
C PRO A 213 -20.12 3.88 25.41
N SER A 214 -19.28 4.74 26.00
CA SER A 214 -18.70 5.90 25.31
C SER A 214 -17.81 5.48 24.14
N LYS A 215 -17.04 4.38 24.29
CA LYS A 215 -16.16 3.88 23.23
C LYS A 215 -16.96 3.30 22.05
N LEU A 216 -18.11 2.70 22.33
CA LEU A 216 -19.03 2.22 21.29
C LEU A 216 -19.62 3.41 20.53
N ALA A 217 -20.11 4.42 21.24
CA ALA A 217 -20.68 5.63 20.65
C ALA A 217 -19.67 6.39 19.77
N THR A 218 -18.40 6.54 20.19
CA THR A 218 -17.36 7.15 19.34
C THR A 218 -17.12 6.36 18.06
N GLY A 219 -17.13 5.02 18.13
CA GLY A 219 -16.99 4.18 16.95
C GLY A 219 -18.17 4.31 15.98
N ASP A 220 -19.39 4.29 16.51
CA ASP A 220 -20.61 4.47 15.70
C ASP A 220 -20.65 5.86 15.04
N LEU A 221 -20.25 6.91 15.76
CA LEU A 221 -20.14 8.27 15.21
C LEU A 221 -19.12 8.35 14.07
N LEU A 222 -17.97 7.69 14.18
CA LEU A 222 -16.97 7.67 13.10
C LEU A 222 -17.44 6.87 11.88
N MET A 223 -18.17 5.77 12.09
CA MET A 223 -18.79 5.03 10.98
C MET A 223 -19.85 5.88 10.28
N LEU A 224 -20.68 6.59 11.02
CA LEU A 224 -21.68 7.52 10.47
C LEU A 224 -21.01 8.68 9.73
N ALA A 225 -19.93 9.25 10.26
CA ALA A 225 -19.17 10.31 9.58
C ALA A 225 -18.58 9.81 8.26
N ALA A 226 -17.97 8.62 8.25
CA ALA A 226 -17.43 8.02 7.02
C ALA A 226 -18.54 7.74 5.99
N GLY A 227 -19.69 7.21 6.41
CA GLY A 227 -20.85 7.01 5.55
C GLY A 227 -21.43 8.33 5.02
N GLY A 228 -21.50 9.36 5.87
CA GLY A 228 -21.99 10.70 5.54
C GLY A 228 -21.13 11.39 4.48
N VAL A 229 -19.80 11.31 4.59
CA VAL A 229 -18.88 11.82 3.55
C VAL A 229 -19.16 11.17 2.20
N CYS A 230 -19.34 9.84 2.17
CA CYS A 230 -19.67 9.13 0.94
C CYS A 230 -21.07 9.50 0.39
N ALA A 231 -22.06 9.67 1.25
CA ALA A 231 -23.41 10.06 0.86
C ALA A 231 -23.45 11.49 0.27
N ILE A 232 -22.72 12.44 0.87
CA ILE A 232 -22.56 13.79 0.33
C ILE A 232 -21.93 13.74 -1.06
N GLY A 233 -20.86 12.96 -1.22
CA GLY A 233 -20.20 12.77 -2.52
C GLY A 233 -21.14 12.23 -3.61
N LEU A 234 -21.98 11.24 -3.27
CA LEU A 234 -23.00 10.71 -4.18
C LEU A 234 -24.09 11.75 -4.49
N ALA A 235 -24.54 12.51 -3.48
CA ALA A 235 -25.56 13.55 -3.64
C ALA A 235 -25.09 14.71 -4.55
N MET A 236 -23.78 14.98 -4.57
CA MET A 236 -23.16 15.90 -5.52
C MET A 236 -23.08 15.35 -6.96
N GLY A 237 -23.63 14.17 -7.23
CA GLY A 237 -23.73 13.56 -8.55
C GLY A 237 -22.49 12.77 -8.97
N ASP A 238 -21.51 12.60 -8.09
CA ASP A 238 -20.27 11.93 -8.44
C ASP A 238 -20.34 10.41 -8.17
N ARG A 239 -20.36 9.65 -9.26
CA ARG A 239 -20.49 8.18 -9.24
C ARG A 239 -19.27 7.46 -8.70
N GLN A 240 -18.10 8.10 -8.61
CA GLN A 240 -16.90 7.43 -8.10
C GLN A 240 -17.05 7.01 -6.64
N TRP A 241 -17.89 7.71 -5.86
CA TRP A 241 -18.20 7.37 -4.47
C TRP A 241 -18.89 6.01 -4.31
N LEU A 242 -19.46 5.45 -5.38
CA LEU A 242 -19.97 4.06 -5.38
C LEU A 242 -18.86 3.05 -5.05
N ALA A 243 -17.59 3.38 -5.32
CA ALA A 243 -16.45 2.53 -4.97
C ALA A 243 -16.27 2.35 -3.45
N ALA A 244 -16.81 3.24 -2.61
CA ALA A 244 -16.78 3.08 -1.16
C ALA A 244 -17.81 2.06 -0.62
N ILE A 245 -18.86 1.76 -1.39
CA ILE A 245 -20.00 0.93 -0.94
C ILE A 245 -19.55 -0.44 -0.42
N PRO A 246 -18.69 -1.22 -1.12
CA PRO A 246 -18.26 -2.51 -0.62
C PRO A 246 -17.62 -2.43 0.78
N MET A 247 -16.75 -1.43 1.01
CA MET A 247 -16.09 -1.23 2.30
C MET A 247 -17.07 -0.82 3.40
N LEU A 248 -17.99 0.10 3.09
CA LEU A 248 -19.01 0.55 4.05
C LEU A 248 -19.97 -0.59 4.42
N LEU A 249 -20.42 -1.38 3.43
CA LEU A 249 -21.27 -2.53 3.66
C LEU A 249 -20.57 -3.57 4.53
N ALA A 250 -19.30 -3.87 4.25
CA ALA A 250 -18.51 -4.77 5.09
C ALA A 250 -18.37 -4.26 6.53
N ALA A 251 -18.16 -2.95 6.72
CA ALA A 251 -18.10 -2.34 8.05
C ALA A 251 -19.43 -2.47 8.81
N VAL A 252 -20.56 -2.27 8.12
CA VAL A 252 -21.92 -2.43 8.67
C VAL A 252 -22.21 -3.88 9.04
N VAL A 253 -21.90 -4.83 8.15
CA VAL A 253 -22.07 -6.27 8.42
C VAL A 253 -21.25 -6.70 9.64
N LEU A 254 -19.98 -6.29 9.73
CA LEU A 254 -19.13 -6.57 10.89
C LEU A 254 -19.68 -5.96 12.20
N ARG A 255 -20.35 -4.80 12.12
CA ARG A 255 -20.91 -4.11 13.29
C ARG A 255 -22.15 -4.81 13.84
N PHE A 256 -22.99 -5.37 12.97
CA PHE A 256 -24.24 -6.04 13.35
C PHE A 256 -24.08 -7.55 13.55
N SER A 257 -23.10 -8.17 12.90
CA SER A 257 -22.83 -9.61 13.00
C SER A 257 -21.37 -9.83 13.41
N PRO A 258 -21.00 -9.51 14.67
CA PRO A 258 -19.62 -9.59 15.11
C PRO A 258 -19.13 -11.04 15.08
N PRO A 259 -18.18 -11.37 14.18
CA PRO A 259 -17.70 -12.74 14.06
C PRO A 259 -16.94 -13.17 15.32
N HIS A 260 -16.99 -14.48 15.59
CA HIS A 260 -16.22 -15.07 16.69
C HIS A 260 -14.70 -14.87 16.48
N PRO A 261 -13.89 -14.58 17.52
CA PRO A 261 -12.44 -14.30 17.39
C PRO A 261 -11.62 -15.40 16.68
N LYS A 262 -12.10 -16.64 16.72
CA LYS A 262 -11.50 -17.78 15.99
C LYS A 262 -11.44 -17.55 14.48
N HIS A 263 -12.27 -16.67 13.91
CA HIS A 263 -12.35 -16.39 12.48
C HIS A 263 -11.63 -15.11 12.05
N LEU A 264 -10.82 -14.47 12.91
CA LEU A 264 -10.11 -13.21 12.59
C LEU A 264 -9.26 -13.30 11.32
N ARG A 265 -8.67 -14.47 11.03
CA ARG A 265 -7.90 -14.67 9.80
C ARG A 265 -8.77 -14.60 8.54
N SER A 266 -9.99 -15.16 8.58
CA SER A 266 -10.93 -15.14 7.45
C SER A 266 -11.47 -13.73 7.21
N ILE A 267 -11.70 -12.97 8.28
CA ILE A 267 -12.10 -11.55 8.18
C ILE A 267 -11.03 -10.74 7.43
N GLY A 268 -9.75 -10.96 7.74
CA GLY A 268 -8.66 -10.27 7.06
C GLY A 268 -8.67 -10.48 5.54
N TRP A 269 -8.89 -11.72 5.09
CA TRP A 269 -9.02 -12.04 3.66
C TRP A 269 -10.29 -11.47 3.03
N SER A 270 -11.41 -11.49 3.76
CA SER A 270 -12.67 -10.91 3.30
C SER A 270 -12.54 -9.40 3.11
N LEU A 271 -11.91 -8.70 4.06
CA LEU A 271 -11.63 -7.27 3.94
C LEU A 271 -10.68 -6.99 2.77
N LEU A 272 -9.67 -7.82 2.53
CA LEU A 272 -8.83 -7.68 1.33
C LEU A 272 -9.67 -7.78 0.06
N ALA A 273 -10.53 -8.79 -0.06
CA ALA A 273 -11.39 -8.98 -1.24
C ALA A 273 -12.33 -7.77 -1.46
N VAL A 274 -12.92 -7.24 -0.39
CA VAL A 274 -13.75 -6.03 -0.43
C VAL A 274 -12.96 -4.82 -0.93
N ASN A 275 -11.71 -4.66 -0.49
CA ASN A 275 -10.86 -3.58 -1.00
C ASN A 275 -10.52 -3.75 -2.48
N VAL A 276 -10.24 -4.97 -2.93
CA VAL A 276 -10.00 -5.24 -4.35
C VAL A 276 -11.26 -4.90 -5.17
N LEU A 277 -12.44 -5.27 -4.69
CA LEU A 277 -13.71 -4.93 -5.33
C LEU A 277 -13.93 -3.42 -5.43
N SER A 278 -13.63 -2.67 -4.36
CA SER A 278 -13.62 -1.20 -4.38
C SER A 278 -12.63 -0.63 -5.40
N GLY A 279 -11.43 -1.21 -5.50
CA GLY A 279 -10.43 -0.86 -6.51
C GLY A 279 -10.92 -1.09 -7.94
N MET A 280 -11.59 -2.21 -8.19
CA MET A 280 -12.21 -2.48 -9.49
C MET A 280 -13.33 -1.49 -9.81
N ALA A 281 -14.18 -1.16 -8.83
CA ALA A 281 -15.27 -0.21 -9.00
C ALA A 281 -14.78 1.20 -9.35
N ILE A 282 -13.68 1.66 -8.74
CA ILE A 282 -13.11 2.98 -9.07
C ILE A 282 -12.40 2.98 -10.42
N ILE A 283 -11.70 1.90 -10.80
CA ILE A 283 -11.10 1.77 -12.14
C ILE A 283 -12.20 1.79 -13.20
N TRP A 284 -13.30 1.06 -12.97
CA TRP A 284 -14.43 1.02 -13.88
C TRP A 284 -15.12 2.38 -14.02
N SER A 285 -15.34 3.10 -12.91
CA SER A 285 -15.98 4.41 -12.95
C SER A 285 -15.12 5.50 -13.60
N MET A 286 -13.79 5.44 -13.45
CA MET A 286 -12.87 6.36 -14.13
C MET A 286 -12.63 6.01 -15.60
N GLY A 287 -12.76 4.73 -15.98
CA GLY A 287 -12.57 4.27 -17.35
C GLY A 287 -13.74 4.56 -18.28
N HIS A 288 -14.91 4.95 -17.75
CA HIS A 288 -16.09 5.22 -18.57
C HIS A 288 -16.05 6.67 -19.12
N PRO A 289 -15.99 6.86 -20.45
CA PRO A 289 -15.87 8.17 -21.09
C PRO A 289 -17.15 9.04 -20.99
N SER A 290 -18.10 8.68 -20.13
CA SER A 290 -19.48 9.18 -20.14
C SER A 290 -19.68 10.57 -19.56
N GLY A 291 -18.63 11.35 -19.28
CA GLY A 291 -18.82 12.67 -18.66
C GLY A 291 -17.65 13.63 -18.64
N LEU A 292 -16.60 13.44 -19.45
CA LEU A 292 -15.62 14.51 -19.68
C LEU A 292 -16.23 15.56 -20.61
N SER A 293 -17.14 16.36 -20.04
CA SER A 293 -17.40 17.70 -20.54
C SER A 293 -16.05 18.38 -20.74
N THR A 294 -15.83 18.82 -21.96
CA THR A 294 -14.63 19.37 -22.55
C THR A 294 -14.17 20.66 -21.87
N SER A 295 -13.75 20.61 -20.60
CA SER A 295 -12.97 21.70 -20.00
C SER A 295 -11.50 21.47 -20.34
N THR A 296 -11.12 21.96 -21.51
CA THR A 296 -9.81 22.42 -22.02
C THR A 296 -8.62 22.29 -21.06
N THR A 297 -8.28 21.08 -20.64
CA THR A 297 -6.98 20.74 -20.08
C THR A 297 -6.44 19.63 -20.95
N GLY A 298 -5.36 19.91 -21.67
CA GLY A 298 -4.82 19.14 -22.79
C GLY A 298 -4.23 17.79 -22.43
N PHE A 299 -4.92 16.99 -21.60
CA PHE A 299 -4.57 15.60 -21.37
C PHE A 299 -5.10 14.76 -22.53
N GLN A 300 -4.30 14.67 -23.60
CA GLN A 300 -4.51 13.66 -24.64
C GLN A 300 -4.03 12.33 -24.07
N PRO A 301 -4.92 11.35 -23.80
CA PRO A 301 -4.49 10.01 -23.42
C PRO A 301 -3.54 9.48 -24.51
N VAL A 302 -2.44 8.85 -24.10
CA VAL A 302 -1.47 8.26 -25.04
C VAL A 302 -2.16 7.10 -25.77
N ARG A 303 -2.79 7.39 -26.90
CA ARG A 303 -3.33 6.36 -27.81
C ARG A 303 -2.19 5.73 -28.58
N PHE A 304 -1.86 4.49 -28.24
CA PHE A 304 -1.04 3.64 -29.08
C PHE A 304 -1.89 3.14 -30.25
N SER A 305 -1.80 3.81 -31.40
CA SER A 305 -2.42 3.32 -32.64
C SER A 305 -1.41 2.44 -33.39
N ILE A 306 -1.66 1.12 -33.40
CA ILE A 306 -0.87 0.16 -34.19
C ILE A 306 -1.48 0.13 -35.59
N SER A 307 -0.89 0.86 -36.53
CA SER A 307 -1.31 0.79 -37.93
C SER A 307 -0.67 -0.43 -38.60
N LYS A 308 -1.48 -1.44 -38.90
CA LYS A 308 -1.08 -2.57 -39.75
C LYS A 308 -1.21 -2.14 -41.22
N ARG A 309 -0.09 -1.87 -41.87
CA ARG A 309 -0.04 -1.69 -43.33
C ARG A 309 0.13 -3.07 -43.96
N THR A 310 -0.83 -3.51 -44.77
CA THR A 310 -0.80 -4.78 -45.50
C THR A 310 0.52 -4.89 -46.28
N GLY A 311 1.29 -5.94 -46.02
CA GLY A 311 2.58 -6.20 -46.67
C GLY A 311 3.83 -5.53 -46.09
N ARG A 312 3.74 -4.80 -44.95
CA ARG A 312 4.93 -4.25 -44.26
C ARG A 312 4.91 -4.52 -42.75
N LYS A 313 6.10 -4.54 -42.12
CA LYS A 313 6.25 -4.68 -40.67
C LYS A 313 5.45 -3.57 -39.95
N PRO A 314 4.76 -3.89 -38.84
CA PRO A 314 3.99 -2.90 -38.09
C PRO A 314 4.90 -1.78 -37.59
N VAL A 315 4.46 -0.54 -37.75
CA VAL A 315 5.20 0.65 -37.30
C VAL A 315 4.41 1.29 -36.18
N VAL A 316 5.08 1.53 -35.05
CA VAL A 316 4.48 2.23 -33.91
C VAL A 316 4.97 3.67 -33.91
N PRO A 317 4.09 4.66 -34.13
CA PRO A 317 4.47 6.06 -34.01
C PRO A 317 4.66 6.42 -32.54
N LEU A 318 5.80 7.02 -32.20
CA LEU A 318 6.11 7.54 -30.87
C LEU A 318 6.47 9.03 -30.98
N LYS A 319 6.06 9.83 -30.00
CA LYS A 319 6.55 11.22 -29.88
C LYS A 319 8.05 11.21 -29.61
N VAL A 320 8.79 12.12 -30.27
CA VAL A 320 10.27 12.14 -30.33
C VAL A 320 10.96 12.06 -28.96
N ASN A 321 10.38 12.63 -27.90
CA ASN A 321 10.96 12.58 -26.55
C ASN A 321 10.98 11.18 -25.91
N HIS A 322 10.17 10.24 -26.41
CA HIS A 322 10.12 8.86 -25.89
C HIS A 322 10.93 7.87 -26.76
N ALA A 323 11.29 8.24 -27.99
CA ALA A 323 11.92 7.33 -28.94
C ALA A 323 13.31 6.87 -28.49
N LYS A 324 14.13 7.76 -27.92
CA LYS A 324 15.47 7.43 -27.41
C LYS A 324 15.44 6.46 -26.22
N ILE A 325 14.46 6.62 -25.33
CA ILE A 325 14.31 5.78 -24.12
C ILE A 325 13.80 4.39 -24.51
N VAL A 326 12.83 4.30 -25.43
CA VAL A 326 12.24 3.03 -25.87
C VAL A 326 13.20 2.23 -26.77
N ALA A 327 13.95 2.89 -27.66
CA ALA A 327 14.94 2.21 -28.50
C ALA A 327 16.06 1.54 -27.68
N GLY A 328 16.49 2.19 -26.58
CA GLY A 328 17.48 1.63 -25.66
C GLY A 328 16.98 0.42 -24.87
N PHE A 329 15.66 0.30 -24.65
CA PHE A 329 15.08 -0.78 -23.85
C PHE A 329 14.76 -2.06 -24.65
N TYR A 330 14.49 -1.92 -25.96
CA TYR A 330 14.02 -3.01 -26.81
C TYR A 330 14.98 -3.42 -27.94
N ALA A 331 16.19 -2.84 -27.99
CA ALA A 331 17.20 -3.10 -29.04
C ALA A 331 16.58 -3.05 -30.47
N CYS A 332 15.70 -2.07 -30.71
CA CYS A 332 15.04 -1.87 -32.00
C CYS A 332 15.73 -0.74 -32.77
N ASP A 333 15.85 -0.89 -34.09
CA ASP A 333 16.30 0.18 -34.98
C ASP A 333 15.22 1.28 -35.04
N GLY A 334 15.54 2.45 -34.48
CA GLY A 334 14.68 3.63 -34.49
C GLY A 334 15.23 4.69 -35.44
N ALA A 335 14.43 5.12 -36.42
CA ALA A 335 14.75 6.27 -37.26
C ALA A 335 13.84 7.45 -36.89
N VAL A 336 14.44 8.60 -36.61
CA VAL A 336 13.69 9.86 -36.44
C VAL A 336 13.47 10.45 -37.83
N VAL A 337 12.23 10.40 -38.31
CA VAL A 337 11.85 11.04 -39.58
C VAL A 337 11.23 12.39 -39.25
N SER A 338 11.99 13.47 -39.42
CA SER A 338 11.47 14.83 -39.33
C SER A 338 10.63 15.16 -40.57
N ARG A 339 9.31 15.25 -40.42
CA ARG A 339 8.43 15.84 -41.44
C ARG A 339 8.11 17.29 -41.03
N PRO A 340 8.53 18.31 -41.81
CA PRO A 340 8.38 19.73 -41.43
C PRO A 340 6.94 20.17 -41.14
N TRP A 341 5.95 19.46 -41.67
CA TRP A 341 4.54 19.86 -41.63
C TRP A 341 3.66 19.09 -40.63
N LEU A 342 4.21 18.15 -39.84
CA LEU A 342 3.41 17.23 -39.02
C LEU A 342 3.76 17.18 -37.52
N GLY A 343 4.70 18.01 -37.05
CA GLY A 343 5.25 17.86 -35.70
C GLY A 343 6.11 16.58 -35.61
N GLY A 344 7.24 16.65 -34.92
CA GLY A 344 8.20 15.55 -34.87
C GLY A 344 7.59 14.24 -34.35
N ASN A 345 7.37 13.28 -35.24
CA ASN A 345 6.96 11.92 -34.92
C ASN A 345 8.14 10.99 -35.23
N ALA A 346 8.52 10.15 -34.27
CA ALA A 346 9.52 9.11 -34.46
C ALA A 346 8.82 7.79 -34.82
N HIS A 347 9.42 7.01 -35.71
CA HIS A 347 8.89 5.71 -36.11
C HIS A 347 9.84 4.61 -35.62
N LEU A 348 9.33 3.67 -34.82
CA LEU A 348 10.03 2.42 -34.53
C LEU A 348 9.59 1.36 -35.54
N SER A 349 10.57 0.72 -36.19
CA SER A 349 10.34 -0.41 -37.10
C SER A 349 10.97 -1.66 -36.49
N GLY A 350 10.15 -2.55 -35.94
CA GLY A 350 10.64 -3.79 -35.34
C GLY A 350 9.51 -4.77 -35.06
N ASN A 351 9.79 -6.06 -35.23
CA ASN A 351 8.81 -7.12 -34.96
C ASN A 351 8.92 -7.52 -33.48
N ALA A 352 8.26 -6.77 -32.58
CA ALA A 352 8.31 -7.00 -31.13
C ALA A 352 7.63 -8.32 -30.66
N ALA A 353 7.15 -9.13 -31.59
CA ALA A 353 6.45 -10.39 -31.31
C ALA A 353 7.37 -11.62 -31.18
N ASP A 354 8.69 -11.50 -31.41
CA ASP A 354 9.62 -12.65 -31.44
C ASP A 354 10.74 -12.58 -30.38
N SER A 355 10.48 -12.00 -29.21
CA SER A 355 11.45 -11.92 -28.10
C SER A 355 11.60 -13.22 -27.28
N ARG A 356 11.13 -14.37 -27.79
CA ARG A 356 11.24 -15.68 -27.11
C ARG A 356 12.37 -16.58 -27.57
N LYS A 357 13.19 -16.18 -28.56
CA LYS A 357 14.35 -16.97 -28.95
C LYS A 357 15.63 -16.25 -28.55
N GLY A 358 16.36 -16.86 -27.62
CA GLY A 358 17.53 -16.29 -26.97
C GLY A 358 18.63 -15.92 -27.95
N CYS A 359 19.11 -14.68 -27.83
CA CYS A 359 20.35 -14.25 -28.46
C CYS A 359 21.53 -14.61 -27.54
N HIS A 360 22.29 -15.64 -27.93
CA HIS A 360 23.68 -15.79 -27.50
C HIS A 360 24.51 -14.74 -28.24
N HIS A 361 25.10 -13.78 -27.51
CA HIS A 361 26.17 -12.95 -28.07
C HIS A 361 27.49 -13.20 -27.34
N ARG A 362 28.41 -13.81 -28.10
CA ARG A 362 29.84 -13.92 -27.87
C ARG A 362 30.46 -12.57 -28.25
N TRP A 363 31.14 -11.91 -27.31
CA TRP A 363 31.88 -10.67 -27.57
C TRP A 363 33.20 -11.01 -28.27
N HIS A 364 33.40 -10.51 -29.48
CA HIS A 364 34.73 -10.36 -30.07
C HIS A 364 35.13 -8.89 -29.95
N ALA A 365 36.22 -8.63 -29.25
CA ALA A 365 36.92 -7.35 -29.28
C ALA A 365 37.60 -7.20 -30.65
N ALA A 366 37.22 -6.16 -31.39
CA ALA A 366 37.95 -5.74 -32.58
C ALA A 366 38.89 -4.60 -32.19
N ASP A 367 40.18 -4.86 -32.40
CA ASP A 367 41.27 -3.91 -32.30
C ASP A 367 41.08 -2.74 -33.25
N ARG A 368 41.47 -1.55 -32.77
CA ARG A 368 41.62 -0.34 -33.58
C ARG A 368 42.98 -0.36 -34.28
N GLN A 369 42.97 -0.35 -35.61
CA GLN A 369 44.01 0.30 -36.41
C GLN A 369 43.41 0.94 -37.65
N ARG A 370 43.18 2.25 -37.59
CA ARG A 370 43.76 3.33 -38.42
C ARG A 370 42.94 4.60 -38.26
#